data_AF-A0A7X4CRI9-F1
#
_entry.id   AF-A0A7X4CRI9-F1
#
_cell.length_a   1.000
_cell.length_b   1.000
_cell.length_c   1.000
_cell.angle_alpha   90.00
_cell.angle_beta   90.00
_cell.angle_gamma   90.00
#
_symmetry.space_group_name_H-M   'P 1'
#
loop_
_entity.id
_entity.type
_entity.pdbx_description
1 polymer ?
#
loop_
_entity_poly.entity_id
_entity_poly.type
_entity_poly.pdbx_seq_one_letter_code
_entity_poly.pdbx_strand_id
1 'polypeptide(L)'
;MKKPFLLLTILLVSEFCLQIVFAQYEPSTQLGLPEGAIARFGRGGIKEIMYSPDGTLFAVTISIGVWLYDARTGEEIKLLAGKHEHVIHSAAYSPDNKTIATGSWDGTGRLWDTRTGKNRKTLKGHTYGISSVAYSPDGKQSQPEAQTRH
;
A
#
# COMPACT_ATOMS: atom_id res chain seq x y z
N MET A 1 32.11 29.28 46.38
CA MET A 1 31.23 28.09 46.39
C MET A 1 30.02 28.30 45.47
N LYS A 2 30.14 28.04 44.17
CA LYS A 2 29.01 27.87 43.24
C LYS A 2 29.50 26.98 42.10
N LYS A 3 28.93 25.76 41.98
CA LYS A 3 28.87 24.88 40.81
C LYS A 3 28.66 23.40 41.22
N PRO A 4 27.48 23.03 41.75
CA PRO A 4 26.97 21.66 41.55
C PRO A 4 25.80 21.60 40.56
N PHE A 5 25.19 22.74 40.20
CA PHE A 5 23.96 22.76 39.40
C PHE A 5 24.16 22.43 37.91
N LEU A 6 25.33 22.73 37.35
CA LEU A 6 25.63 22.49 35.92
C LEU A 6 25.82 20.99 35.61
N LEU A 7 26.32 20.21 36.56
CA LEU A 7 26.57 18.77 36.36
C LEU A 7 25.25 17.98 36.36
N LEU A 8 24.31 18.35 37.23
CA LEU A 8 23.00 17.69 37.35
C LEU A 8 22.13 17.93 36.11
N THR A 9 22.23 19.11 35.49
CA THR A 9 21.52 19.41 34.24
C THR A 9 22.06 18.62 33.05
N ILE A 10 23.37 18.32 33.01
CA ILE A 10 23.97 17.57 31.90
C ILE A 10 23.57 16.08 31.98
N LEU A 11 23.48 15.50 33.18
CA LEU A 11 22.99 14.12 33.38
C LEU A 11 21.52 13.96 32.95
N LEU A 12 20.65 14.89 33.37
CA LEU A 12 19.23 14.86 32.99
C LEU A 12 19.01 15.00 31.48
N VAL A 13 19.80 15.83 30.78
CA VAL A 13 19.72 15.95 29.32
C VAL A 13 20.27 14.69 28.64
N SER A 14 21.30 14.05 29.20
CA SER A 14 21.86 12.78 28.70
C SER A 14 20.88 11.61 28.81
N GLU A 15 20.20 11.47 29.96
CA GLU A 15 19.21 10.41 30.19
C GLU A 15 17.92 10.64 29.38
N PHE A 16 17.54 11.91 29.17
CA PHE A 16 16.44 12.26 28.28
C PHE A 16 16.81 12.07 26.79
N CYS A 17 18.05 12.33 26.40
CA CYS A 17 18.54 12.06 25.04
C CYS A 17 18.52 10.56 24.72
N LEU A 18 18.87 9.70 25.68
CA LEU A 18 18.82 8.25 25.48
C LEU A 18 17.39 7.74 25.24
N GLN A 19 16.38 8.26 25.96
CA GLN A 19 14.98 7.88 25.68
C GLN A 19 14.51 8.28 24.28
N ILE A 20 14.92 9.46 23.78
CA ILE A 20 14.57 9.90 22.42
C ILE A 20 15.27 9.04 21.37
N VAL A 21 16.53 8.66 21.59
CA VAL A 21 17.29 7.81 20.65
C VAL A 21 16.76 6.38 20.60
N PHE A 22 16.32 5.79 21.73
CA PHE A 22 15.70 4.46 21.74
C PHE A 22 14.25 4.46 21.24
N ALA A 23 13.50 5.56 21.39
CA ALA A 23 12.17 5.70 20.78
C ALA A 23 12.20 5.78 19.24
N GLN A 24 13.38 5.99 18.64
CA GLN A 24 13.58 5.95 17.19
C GLN A 24 14.29 4.67 16.71
N TYR A 25 14.63 3.75 17.61
CA TYR A 25 15.25 2.48 17.27
C TYR A 25 14.19 1.39 17.09
N GLU A 26 13.55 1.40 15.93
CA GLU A 26 12.74 0.28 15.46
C GLU A 26 13.67 -0.68 14.68
N PRO A 27 14.02 -1.85 15.24
CA PRO A 27 14.91 -2.78 14.56
C PRO A 27 14.31 -3.19 13.22
N SER A 28 15.15 -3.16 12.20
CA SER A 28 14.88 -3.34 10.78
C SER A 28 14.03 -4.58 10.46
N THR A 29 12.71 -4.42 10.38
CA THR A 29 11.76 -5.19 9.54
C THR A 29 10.41 -4.47 9.50
N GLN A 30 10.41 -3.13 9.41
CA GLN A 30 9.17 -2.37 9.29
C GLN A 30 8.55 -2.56 7.90
N LEU A 31 7.71 -3.59 7.77
CA LEU A 31 6.72 -3.72 6.70
C LEU A 31 5.60 -2.65 6.82
N GLY A 32 5.73 -1.67 7.72
CA GLY A 32 4.73 -0.62 7.96
C GLY A 32 3.37 -1.19 8.35
N LEU A 33 3.34 -2.40 8.91
CA LEU A 33 2.10 -3.07 9.31
C LEU A 33 1.68 -2.60 10.70
N PRO A 34 0.36 -2.49 10.98
CA PRO A 34 -0.13 -2.22 12.32
C PRO A 34 0.30 -3.33 13.28
N GLU A 35 0.49 -2.97 14.55
CA GLU A 35 0.95 -3.88 15.60
C GLU A 35 0.00 -5.10 15.72
N GLY A 36 0.56 -6.31 15.61
CA GLY A 36 -0.21 -7.57 15.65
C GLY A 36 -0.70 -8.09 14.30
N ALA A 37 -0.50 -7.36 13.19
CA ALA A 37 -0.90 -7.83 11.86
C ALA A 37 -0.03 -9.01 11.38
N ILE A 38 -0.68 -10.12 11.02
CA ILE A 38 -0.04 -11.27 10.38
C ILE A 38 -0.37 -11.23 8.88
N ALA A 39 0.58 -10.76 8.07
CA ALA A 39 0.43 -10.82 6.62
C ALA A 39 0.53 -12.28 6.15
N ARG A 40 -0.49 -12.78 5.43
CA ARG A 40 -0.39 -14.09 4.77
C ARG A 40 0.50 -13.98 3.54
N PHE A 41 1.71 -14.49 3.69
CA PHE A 41 2.64 -14.67 2.59
C PHE A 41 2.18 -15.88 1.75
N GLY A 42 1.63 -15.63 0.56
CA GLY A 42 1.42 -16.70 -0.42
C GLY A 42 2.76 -17.27 -0.92
N ARG A 43 2.74 -18.27 -1.82
CA ARG A 43 3.97 -18.68 -2.53
C ARG A 43 4.46 -17.49 -3.38
N GLY A 44 5.46 -16.76 -2.89
CA GLY A 44 6.03 -15.58 -3.55
C GLY A 44 6.42 -14.50 -2.55
N GLY A 45 7.35 -13.63 -2.94
CA GLY A 45 7.72 -12.46 -2.14
C GLY A 45 6.68 -11.35 -2.24
N ILE A 46 6.58 -10.53 -1.17
CA ILE A 46 5.85 -9.26 -1.22
C ILE A 46 6.54 -8.36 -2.23
N LYS A 47 5.75 -7.69 -3.07
CA LYS A 47 6.26 -6.74 -4.06
C LYS A 47 6.01 -5.30 -3.63
N GLU A 48 4.84 -5.03 -3.07
CA GLU A 48 4.41 -3.69 -2.72
C GLU A 48 3.39 -3.74 -1.58
N ILE A 49 3.42 -2.74 -0.70
CA ILE A 49 2.41 -2.49 0.33
C ILE A 49 1.90 -1.07 0.12
N MET A 50 0.58 -0.89 0.15
CA MET A 50 -0.05 0.41 -0.05
C MET A 50 -1.29 0.56 0.81
N TYR A 51 -1.46 1.74 1.37
CA TYR A 51 -2.68 2.11 2.07
C TYR A 51 -3.76 2.56 1.08
N SER A 52 -5.02 2.29 1.39
CA SER A 52 -6.12 2.96 0.71
C SER A 52 -6.01 4.47 0.96
N PRO A 53 -6.39 5.32 -0.01
CA PRO A 53 -6.47 6.76 0.19
C PRO A 53 -7.19 7.24 1.44
N ASP A 54 -8.19 6.50 1.94
CA ASP A 54 -8.88 6.81 3.21
C ASP A 54 -8.19 6.25 4.47
N GLY A 55 -7.10 5.51 4.32
CA GLY A 55 -6.33 4.90 5.40
C GLY A 55 -7.04 3.77 6.14
N THR A 56 -8.22 3.34 5.70
CA THR A 56 -8.99 2.29 6.37
C THR A 56 -8.48 0.89 6.07
N LEU A 57 -7.85 0.71 4.90
CA LEU A 57 -7.32 -0.55 4.43
C LEU A 57 -5.84 -0.42 4.09
N PHE A 58 -5.12 -1.53 4.15
CA PHE A 58 -3.88 -1.67 3.39
C PHE A 58 -3.92 -2.91 2.50
N ALA A 59 -3.30 -2.78 1.35
CA ALA A 59 -3.14 -3.83 0.36
C ALA A 59 -1.69 -4.31 0.34
N VAL A 60 -1.51 -5.62 0.30
CA VAL A 60 -0.21 -6.28 0.14
C VAL A 60 -0.23 -7.04 -1.18
N THR A 61 0.60 -6.62 -2.12
CA THR A 61 0.73 -7.31 -3.41
C THR A 61 1.67 -8.49 -3.27
N ILE A 62 1.20 -9.64 -3.75
CA ILE A 62 1.94 -10.89 -3.83
C ILE A 62 1.93 -11.37 -5.28
N SER A 63 2.75 -12.38 -5.58
CA SER A 63 2.89 -12.90 -6.95
C SER A 63 1.56 -13.24 -7.64
N ILE A 64 0.56 -13.74 -6.91
CA ILE A 64 -0.70 -14.26 -7.46
C ILE A 64 -1.90 -13.31 -7.31
N GLY A 65 -1.75 -12.19 -6.62
CA GLY A 65 -2.89 -11.36 -6.22
C GLY A 65 -2.55 -10.27 -5.22
N VAL A 66 -3.58 -9.66 -4.65
CA VAL A 66 -3.45 -8.60 -3.66
C VAL A 66 -4.28 -8.96 -2.44
N TRP A 67 -3.65 -9.08 -1.28
CA TRP A 67 -4.36 -9.24 -0.02
C TRP A 67 -4.80 -7.88 0.52
N LEU A 68 -6.03 -7.78 1.00
CA LEU A 68 -6.58 -6.63 1.70
C LEU A 68 -6.70 -6.92 3.19
N TYR A 69 -6.29 -5.94 3.98
CA TYR A 69 -6.33 -5.97 5.43
C TYR A 69 -6.97 -4.71 5.96
N ASP A 70 -7.60 -4.83 7.14
CA ASP A 70 -8.02 -3.68 7.93
C ASP A 70 -6.78 -2.99 8.50
N ALA A 71 -6.63 -1.69 8.26
CA ALA A 71 -5.44 -0.95 8.68
C ALA A 71 -5.38 -0.65 10.18
N ARG A 72 -6.50 -0.77 10.89
CA ARG A 72 -6.57 -0.53 12.32
C ARG A 72 -6.32 -1.81 13.11
N THR A 73 -6.89 -2.93 12.66
CA THR A 73 -6.80 -4.21 13.39
C THR A 73 -5.74 -5.15 12.83
N GLY A 74 -5.29 -4.93 11.59
CA GLY A 74 -4.39 -5.86 10.90
C GLY A 74 -5.10 -7.14 10.44
N GLU A 75 -6.42 -7.22 10.56
CA GLU A 75 -7.19 -8.40 10.18
C GLU A 75 -7.25 -8.57 8.67
N GLU A 76 -7.11 -9.81 8.21
CA GLU A 76 -7.31 -10.18 6.83
C GLU A 76 -8.77 -10.03 6.44
N ILE A 77 -9.02 -9.22 5.41
CA ILE A 77 -10.37 -9.05 4.87
C ILE A 77 -10.58 -10.01 3.71
N LYS A 78 -9.67 -9.98 2.71
CA LYS A 78 -9.89 -10.70 1.45
C LYS A 78 -8.66 -10.75 0.55
N LEU A 79 -8.57 -11.80 -0.26
CA LEU A 79 -7.66 -11.89 -1.39
C LEU A 79 -8.33 -11.47 -2.70
N LEU A 80 -7.75 -10.49 -3.36
CA LEU A 80 -8.00 -10.12 -4.75
C LEU A 80 -7.11 -10.99 -5.65
N ALA A 81 -7.52 -12.24 -5.86
CA ALA A 81 -6.82 -13.16 -6.74
C ALA A 81 -7.59 -13.40 -8.05
N GLY A 82 -6.82 -13.62 -9.11
CA GLY A 82 -7.32 -14.19 -10.36
C GLY A 82 -6.14 -14.64 -11.22
N LYS A 83 -6.41 -14.98 -12.49
CA LYS A 83 -5.41 -15.53 -13.41
C LYS A 83 -4.41 -14.48 -13.91
N HIS A 84 -3.68 -13.82 -13.03
CA HIS A 84 -2.36 -13.38 -13.47
C HIS A 84 -1.52 -14.64 -13.69
N GLU A 85 -1.02 -14.81 -14.91
CA GLU A 85 -0.24 -16.00 -15.30
C GLU A 85 1.22 -15.87 -14.86
N HIS A 86 1.62 -14.64 -14.48
CA HIS A 86 2.92 -14.33 -13.93
C HIS A 86 2.81 -13.33 -12.77
N VAL A 87 3.94 -13.10 -12.08
CA VAL A 87 4.01 -12.23 -10.91
C VAL A 87 3.45 -10.83 -11.18
N ILE A 88 2.62 -10.36 -10.24
CA ILE A 88 2.25 -8.94 -10.16
C ILE A 88 3.50 -8.16 -9.75
N HIS A 89 3.79 -7.08 -10.48
CA HIS A 89 4.96 -6.24 -10.21
C HIS A 89 4.57 -4.90 -9.58
N SER A 90 3.35 -4.41 -9.83
CA SER A 90 2.89 -3.12 -9.31
C SER A 90 1.38 -3.14 -9.12
N ALA A 91 0.91 -2.41 -8.11
CA ALA A 91 -0.50 -2.09 -7.94
C ALA A 91 -0.71 -0.60 -7.62
N ALA A 92 -1.95 -0.14 -7.69
CA ALA A 92 -2.34 1.20 -7.25
C ALA A 92 -3.81 1.24 -6.86
N TYR A 93 -4.14 1.95 -5.77
CA TYR A 93 -5.52 2.30 -5.43
C TYR A 93 -6.05 3.41 -6.33
N SER A 94 -7.33 3.33 -6.67
CA SER A 94 -8.05 4.50 -7.17
C SER A 94 -8.27 5.50 -6.04
N PRO A 95 -8.26 6.81 -6.33
CA PRO A 95 -8.48 7.86 -5.32
C PRO A 95 -9.81 7.73 -4.57
N ASP A 96 -10.81 7.07 -5.17
CA ASP A 96 -12.13 6.85 -4.59
C ASP A 96 -12.27 5.54 -3.79
N ASN A 97 -11.17 4.80 -3.57
CA ASN A 97 -11.10 3.53 -2.85
C ASN A 97 -11.93 2.37 -3.45
N LYS A 98 -12.57 2.55 -4.62
CA LYS A 98 -13.46 1.53 -5.20
C LYS A 98 -12.70 0.47 -5.98
N THR A 99 -11.51 0.79 -6.45
CA THR A 99 -10.75 -0.09 -7.34
C THR A 99 -9.26 -0.14 -7.02
N ILE A 100 -8.65 -1.28 -7.31
CA ILE A 100 -7.20 -1.46 -7.36
C ILE A 100 -6.83 -1.86 -8.78
N ALA A 101 -5.82 -1.19 -9.35
CA ALA A 101 -5.18 -1.61 -10.58
C ALA A 101 -3.97 -2.49 -10.24
N THR A 102 -3.73 -3.55 -11.01
CA THR A 102 -2.52 -4.37 -10.92
C THR A 102 -1.88 -4.52 -12.29
N GLY A 103 -0.56 -4.47 -12.35
CA GLY A 103 0.25 -4.77 -13.54
C GLY A 103 1.07 -6.03 -13.34
N SER A 104 1.04 -6.94 -14.30
CA SER A 104 1.78 -8.21 -14.25
C SER A 104 2.77 -8.35 -15.41
N TRP A 105 3.75 -9.20 -15.16
CA TRP A 105 4.70 -9.67 -16.16
C TRP A 105 4.07 -10.55 -17.25
N ASP A 106 2.83 -10.97 -17.09
CA ASP A 106 2.04 -11.62 -18.15
C ASP A 106 1.57 -10.63 -19.26
N GLY A 107 1.96 -9.35 -19.15
CA GLY A 107 1.59 -8.30 -20.11
C GLY A 107 0.16 -7.79 -19.93
N THR A 108 -0.53 -8.19 -18.85
CA THR A 108 -1.89 -7.76 -18.56
C THR A 108 -1.96 -6.81 -17.36
N GLY A 109 -2.78 -5.79 -17.51
CA GLY A 109 -3.27 -4.97 -16.41
C GLY A 109 -4.63 -5.48 -15.97
N ARG A 110 -4.96 -5.38 -14.68
CA ARG A 110 -6.28 -5.78 -14.17
C ARG A 110 -6.82 -4.75 -13.20
N LEU A 111 -8.14 -4.51 -13.27
CA LEU A 111 -8.87 -3.66 -12.32
C LEU A 111 -9.73 -4.55 -11.43
N TRP A 112 -9.57 -4.40 -10.12
CA TRP A 112 -10.28 -5.16 -9.09
C TRP A 112 -11.22 -4.24 -8.35
N ASP A 113 -12.44 -4.70 -8.10
CA ASP A 113 -13.38 -4.04 -7.20
C ASP A 113 -12.99 -4.36 -5.75
N THR A 114 -12.68 -3.35 -4.94
CA THR A 114 -12.21 -3.54 -3.56
C THR A 114 -13.26 -4.17 -2.65
N ARG A 115 -14.53 -3.81 -2.85
CA ARG A 115 -15.67 -4.29 -2.04
C ARG A 115 -16.01 -5.74 -2.35
N THR A 116 -16.21 -6.06 -3.62
CA THR A 116 -16.66 -7.39 -4.06
C THR A 116 -15.50 -8.37 -4.24
N GLY A 117 -14.29 -7.87 -4.47
CA GLY A 117 -13.10 -8.66 -4.79
C GLY A 117 -13.05 -9.16 -6.25
N LYS A 118 -14.01 -8.75 -7.09
CA LYS A 118 -14.11 -9.25 -8.47
C LYS A 118 -13.21 -8.47 -9.42
N ASN A 119 -12.66 -9.17 -10.40
CA ASN A 119 -12.03 -8.53 -11.55
C ASN A 119 -13.09 -7.79 -12.37
N ARG A 120 -13.01 -6.46 -12.44
CA ARG A 120 -13.91 -5.61 -13.24
C ARG A 120 -13.49 -5.56 -14.70
N LYS A 121 -12.18 -5.50 -14.94
CA LYS A 121 -11.63 -5.33 -16.29
C LYS A 121 -10.23 -5.92 -16.38
N THR A 122 -9.92 -6.53 -17.51
CA THR A 122 -8.57 -6.92 -17.90
C THR A 122 -8.14 -6.03 -19.07
N LEU A 123 -7.02 -5.33 -18.90
CA LEU A 123 -6.38 -4.46 -19.87
C LEU A 123 -5.30 -5.29 -20.58
N LYS A 124 -5.48 -5.50 -21.89
CA LYS A 124 -4.54 -6.21 -22.76
C LYS A 124 -3.96 -5.23 -23.76
N GLY A 125 -2.76 -5.53 -24.26
CA GLY A 125 -2.12 -4.72 -25.31
C GLY A 125 -0.62 -4.51 -25.09
N HIS A 126 -0.10 -4.79 -23.90
CA HIS A 126 1.35 -4.81 -23.69
C HIS A 126 1.93 -6.13 -24.16
N THR A 127 2.96 -6.06 -25.01
CA THR A 127 3.71 -7.23 -25.51
C THR A 127 4.73 -7.74 -24.48
N TYR A 128 5.04 -6.93 -23.48
CA TYR A 128 5.98 -7.21 -22.40
C TYR A 128 5.33 -6.97 -21.04
N GLY A 129 6.02 -7.38 -19.98
CA GLY A 129 5.56 -7.19 -18.60
C GLY A 129 5.32 -5.74 -18.23
N ILE A 130 4.27 -5.50 -17.45
CA ILE A 130 3.94 -4.18 -16.91
C ILE A 130 4.78 -3.96 -15.66
N SER A 131 5.61 -2.94 -15.68
CA SER A 131 6.51 -2.59 -14.56
C SER A 131 5.89 -1.66 -13.53
N SER A 132 4.92 -0.83 -13.92
CA SER A 132 4.28 0.15 -13.04
C SER A 132 2.83 0.43 -13.47
N VAL A 133 1.96 0.66 -12.50
CA VAL A 133 0.60 1.18 -12.69
C VAL A 133 0.36 2.35 -11.75
N ALA A 134 -0.43 3.33 -12.19
CA ALA A 134 -0.82 4.47 -11.38
C ALA A 134 -2.23 4.92 -11.75
N TYR A 135 -2.95 5.49 -10.78
CA TYR A 135 -4.19 6.23 -11.05
C TYR A 135 -3.90 7.72 -11.17
N SER A 136 -4.60 8.38 -12.09
CA SER A 136 -4.71 9.84 -12.07
C SER A 136 -5.46 10.28 -10.81
N PRO A 137 -5.02 11.34 -10.12
CA PRO A 137 -5.71 11.86 -8.94
C PRO A 137 -7.10 12.47 -9.26
N ASP A 138 -7.32 12.79 -10.53
CA ASP A 138 -8.50 13.43 -11.10
C ASP A 138 -9.64 12.41 -11.25
N GLY A 139 -10.45 12.20 -10.21
CA GLY A 139 -11.56 11.26 -10.20
C GLY A 139 -12.73 11.54 -11.17
N LYS A 140 -12.56 12.34 -12.23
CA LYS A 140 -13.59 12.64 -13.22
C LYS A 140 -13.32 11.92 -14.54
N GLN A 141 -14.12 10.89 -14.83
CA GLN A 141 -14.38 10.52 -16.22
C GLN A 141 -14.99 11.74 -16.92
N SER A 142 -14.27 12.33 -17.87
CA SER A 142 -14.88 13.26 -18.82
C SER A 142 -16.03 12.53 -19.52
N GLN A 143 -17.26 12.93 -19.22
CA GLN A 143 -18.38 12.59 -20.09
C GLN A 143 -18.15 13.29 -21.43
N PRO A 144 -18.47 12.66 -22.57
CA PRO A 144 -18.45 13.36 -23.84
C PRO A 144 -19.52 14.45 -23.81
N GLU A 145 -19.11 15.72 -23.85
CA GLU A 145 -20.04 16.83 -24.10
C GLU A 145 -20.70 16.61 -25.46
N ALA A 146 -22.02 16.38 -25.42
CA ALA A 146 -22.84 16.36 -26.62
C ALA A 146 -22.82 17.78 -27.23
N GLN A 147 -22.36 17.87 -28.47
CA GLN A 147 -22.43 19.10 -29.27
C GLN A 147 -23.90 19.46 -29.51
N THR A 148 -24.38 20.51 -28.84
CA THR A 148 -25.60 21.20 -29.27
C THR A 148 -25.25 22.03 -30.49
N ARG A 149 -25.72 21.60 -31.67
CA ARG A 149 -25.75 22.43 -32.88
C ARG A 149 -26.77 23.55 -32.69
N HIS A 150 -26.36 24.78 -33.03
CA HIS A 150 -27.25 25.82 -33.54
C HIS A 150 -26.78 26.21 -34.93
#